data_AF-A0A7S1JKI3-F1
#
_entry.id   AF-A0A7S1JKI3-F1
#
_cell.length_a   1.000
_cell.length_b   1.000
_cell.length_c   1.000
_cell.angle_alpha   90.00
_cell.angle_beta   90.00
_cell.angle_gamma   90.00
#
_symmetry.space_group_name_H-M   'P 1'
#
loop_
_entity.id
_entity.type
_entity.pdbx_description
1 polymer ?
#
loop_
_entity_poly.entity_id
_entity_poly.type
_entity_poly.pdbx_seq_one_letter_code
_entity_poly.pdbx_strand_id
1 'polypeptide(L)'
;MPKLLSCENVLFMEVVKLLEAIKQKPKPTDKMAILENYTKKFDETCDLYPLFRLLMPQADQDRSVYGMKEYVLAKVYGSGSVLSLPEAERNRLKKFRDPEYQKGRPVVTGDFGDVLYSVLVNRIQAPAKKLTVGGLNQLLDQLHQSWDAKQLERRQQGDDKDADDNPEGGAEAAEPAAAG
;
A
#
# COMPACT_ATOMS: atom_id res chain seq x y z
N MET A 1 22.27 22.36 -11.17
CA MET A 1 20.89 22.68 -10.72
C MET A 1 20.96 23.03 -9.25
N PRO A 2 20.17 24.00 -8.75
CA PRO A 2 20.13 24.29 -7.32
C PRO A 2 19.66 23.05 -6.56
N LYS A 3 20.32 22.75 -5.44
CA LYS A 3 19.91 21.65 -4.56
C LYS A 3 18.59 22.02 -3.87
N LEU A 4 17.73 21.03 -3.64
CA LEU A 4 16.47 21.17 -2.91
C LEU A 4 16.76 21.25 -1.42
N LEU A 5 16.18 22.25 -0.75
CA LEU A 5 16.34 22.46 0.70
C LEU A 5 15.33 21.66 1.54
N SER A 6 14.33 21.05 0.91
CA SER A 6 13.32 20.22 1.57
C SER A 6 12.81 19.15 0.62
N CYS A 7 12.60 17.95 1.16
CA CYS A 7 11.95 16.86 0.44
C CYS A 7 10.42 16.90 0.49
N GLU A 8 9.81 17.73 1.34
CA GLU A 8 8.35 17.77 1.51
C GLU A 8 7.60 18.30 0.29
N ASN A 9 8.22 19.22 -0.46
CA ASN A 9 7.64 19.82 -1.67
C ASN A 9 7.81 18.95 -2.92
N VAL A 10 8.56 17.85 -2.82
CA VAL A 10 8.73 16.90 -3.92
C VAL A 10 7.37 16.28 -4.24
N LEU A 11 7.03 16.21 -5.52
CA LEU A 11 5.81 15.53 -5.95
C LEU A 11 5.91 14.04 -5.64
N PHE A 12 4.89 13.46 -5.01
CA PHE A 12 4.89 12.04 -4.68
C PHE A 12 5.02 11.17 -5.93
N MET A 13 4.52 11.65 -7.09
CA MET A 13 4.74 10.97 -8.37
C MET A 13 6.22 10.81 -8.73
N GLU A 14 7.11 11.70 -8.31
CA GLU A 14 8.55 11.52 -8.52
C GLU A 14 9.12 10.40 -7.64
N VAL A 15 8.60 10.24 -6.43
CA VAL A 15 8.95 9.14 -5.53
C VAL A 15 8.44 7.81 -6.08
N VAL A 16 7.21 7.77 -6.62
CA VAL A 16 6.67 6.57 -7.28
C VAL A 16 7.53 6.18 -8.49
N LYS A 17 7.94 7.15 -9.33
CA LYS A 17 8.86 6.88 -10.45
C LYS A 17 10.21 6.34 -9.98
N LEU A 18 10.72 6.83 -8.85
CA LEU A 18 11.94 6.29 -8.23
C LEU A 18 11.76 4.83 -7.81
N LEU A 19 10.67 4.51 -7.12
CA LEU A 19 10.36 3.14 -6.67
C LEU A 19 10.22 2.18 -7.86
N GLU A 20 9.54 2.59 -8.93
CA GLU A 20 9.43 1.80 -10.16
C GLU A 20 10.79 1.58 -10.83
N ALA A 21 11.64 2.62 -10.89
CA ALA A 21 12.99 2.48 -11.43
C ALA A 21 13.85 1.51 -10.60
N ILE A 22 13.72 1.54 -9.27
CA ILE A 22 14.40 0.61 -8.36
C ILE A 22 13.89 -0.81 -8.55
N LYS A 23 12.57 -1.00 -8.66
CA LYS A 23 11.92 -2.31 -8.85
C LYS A 23 12.41 -3.02 -10.11
N GLN A 24 12.67 -2.27 -11.19
CA GLN A 24 13.15 -2.82 -12.47
C GLN A 24 14.61 -3.31 -12.43
N LYS A 25 15.41 -2.91 -11.44
CA LYS A 25 16.81 -3.34 -11.34
C LYS A 25 16.93 -4.64 -10.55
N PRO A 26 17.59 -5.68 -11.09
CA PRO A 26 17.76 -6.93 -10.36
C PRO A 26 18.86 -6.85 -9.29
N LYS A 27 19.95 -6.14 -9.57
CA LYS A 27 21.14 -6.09 -8.69
C LYS A 27 20.98 -5.03 -7.60
N PRO A 28 21.31 -5.35 -6.33
CA PRO A 28 21.29 -4.38 -5.24
C PRO A 28 22.18 -3.15 -5.48
N THR A 29 23.34 -3.32 -6.13
CA THR A 29 24.25 -2.23 -6.48
C THR A 29 23.59 -1.19 -7.39
N ASP A 30 22.81 -1.64 -8.36
CA ASP A 30 22.14 -0.77 -9.32
C ASP A 30 20.98 -0.03 -8.65
N LYS A 31 20.28 -0.69 -7.72
CA LYS A 31 19.25 -0.07 -6.87
C LYS A 31 19.84 1.05 -6.01
N MET A 32 20.97 0.77 -5.35
CA MET A 32 21.68 1.76 -4.53
C MET A 32 22.15 2.95 -5.37
N ALA A 33 22.73 2.72 -6.55
CA ALA A 33 23.16 3.79 -7.44
C ALA A 33 21.99 4.71 -7.87
N ILE A 34 20.80 4.16 -8.10
CA ILE A 34 19.60 4.97 -8.40
C ILE A 34 19.23 5.84 -7.20
N LEU A 35 19.21 5.26 -5.99
CA LEU A 35 18.86 6.00 -4.77
C LEU A 35 19.89 7.10 -4.47
N GLU A 36 21.18 6.78 -4.54
CA GLU A 36 22.28 7.76 -4.39
C GLU A 36 22.12 8.92 -5.37
N ASN A 37 21.88 8.63 -6.65
CA ASN A 37 21.68 9.67 -7.65
C ASN A 37 20.42 10.51 -7.40
N TYR A 38 19.38 9.91 -6.84
CA TYR A 38 18.18 10.64 -6.44
C TYR A 38 18.46 11.58 -5.26
N THR A 39 19.21 11.12 -4.26
CA THR A 39 19.53 11.92 -3.06
C THR A 39 20.43 13.13 -3.36
N LYS A 40 21.26 13.08 -4.40
CA LYS A 40 22.10 14.21 -4.86
C LYS A 40 21.31 15.47 -5.22
N LYS A 41 19.99 15.36 -5.42
CA LYS A 41 19.10 16.51 -5.65
C LYS A 41 18.93 17.38 -4.40
N PHE A 42 19.13 16.83 -3.21
CA PHE A 42 18.91 17.52 -1.94
C PHE A 42 20.21 18.11 -1.40
N ASP A 43 20.07 19.20 -0.65
CA ASP A 43 21.18 19.76 0.11
C ASP A 43 21.62 18.82 1.23
N GLU A 44 22.88 18.92 1.65
CA GLU A 44 23.43 18.09 2.73
C GLU A 44 22.77 18.40 4.07
N THR A 45 22.22 19.61 4.24
CA THR A 45 21.46 20.00 5.43
C THR A 45 19.97 19.67 5.34
N CYS A 46 19.51 19.07 4.23
CA CYS A 46 18.11 18.77 4.02
C CYS A 46 17.66 17.63 4.94
N ASP A 47 16.57 17.83 5.69
CA ASP A 47 15.93 16.73 6.39
C ASP A 47 15.24 15.80 5.38
N LEU A 48 15.72 14.56 5.32
CA LEU A 48 15.21 13.51 4.43
C LEU A 48 14.27 12.54 5.15
N TYR A 49 14.00 12.73 6.45
CA TYR A 49 13.08 11.89 7.19
C TYR A 49 11.69 11.77 6.53
N PRO A 50 11.03 12.87 6.07
CA PRO A 50 9.73 12.77 5.40
C PRO A 50 9.73 11.91 4.13
N LEU A 51 10.87 11.81 3.43
CA LEU A 51 11.05 10.96 2.27
C LEU A 51 11.36 9.51 2.68
N PHE A 52 12.33 9.30 3.57
CA PHE A 52 12.79 7.96 3.93
C PHE A 52 11.73 7.13 4.64
N ARG A 53 10.86 7.74 5.44
CA ARG A 53 9.73 7.03 6.07
C ARG A 53 8.74 6.46 5.05
N LEU A 54 8.65 7.02 3.85
CA LEU A 54 7.85 6.46 2.74
C LEU A 54 8.60 5.34 1.99
N LEU A 55 9.93 5.45 1.86
CA LEU A 55 10.76 4.44 1.19
C LEU A 55 10.97 3.19 2.06
N MET A 56 10.98 3.37 3.39
CA MET A 56 11.21 2.33 4.38
C MET A 56 10.10 2.38 5.45
N PRO A 57 8.85 2.04 5.08
CA PRO A 57 7.72 2.12 6.01
C PRO A 57 7.92 1.26 7.27
N GLN A 58 8.67 0.16 7.18
CA GLN A 58 8.99 -0.69 8.33
C GLN A 58 9.90 -0.01 9.38
N ALA A 59 10.60 1.06 9.01
CA ALA A 59 11.44 1.84 9.91
C ALA A 59 10.72 3.06 10.51
N ASP A 60 9.48 3.33 10.09
CA ASP A 60 8.65 4.44 10.58
C ASP A 60 8.03 4.06 11.93
N GLN A 61 8.66 4.48 13.03
CA GLN A 61 8.17 4.18 14.38
C GLN A 61 6.99 5.07 14.79
N ASP A 62 6.87 6.26 14.19
CA ASP A 62 5.81 7.23 14.52
C ASP A 62 4.43 6.78 14.01
N ARG A 63 4.40 5.91 12.98
CA ARG A 63 3.16 5.37 12.38
C ARG A 63 3.18 3.85 12.36
N SER A 64 2.99 3.26 13.53
CA SER A 64 3.06 1.80 13.67
C SER A 64 1.92 1.05 12.98
N VAL A 65 0.68 1.57 13.03
CA VAL A 65 -0.51 0.88 12.52
C VAL A 65 -1.52 1.88 11.95
N TYR A 66 -2.06 1.57 10.75
CA TYR A 66 -3.14 2.33 10.11
C TYR A 66 -4.53 1.70 10.30
N GLY A 67 -4.62 0.49 10.86
CA GLY A 67 -5.89 -0.19 11.13
C GLY A 67 -6.64 -0.68 9.90
N MET A 68 -5.97 -0.76 8.75
CA MET A 68 -6.57 -1.19 7.49
C MET A 68 -5.88 -2.43 6.96
N LYS A 69 -6.65 -3.52 6.87
CA LYS A 69 -6.28 -4.73 6.13
C LYS A 69 -6.78 -4.65 4.69
N GLU A 70 -6.28 -5.50 3.80
CA GLU A 70 -6.64 -5.54 2.38
C GLU A 70 -8.15 -5.70 2.17
N TYR A 71 -8.83 -6.48 3.03
CA TYR A 71 -10.29 -6.62 3.00
C TYR A 71 -11.02 -5.28 3.19
N VAL A 72 -10.54 -4.44 4.12
CA VAL A 72 -11.12 -3.11 4.37
C VAL A 72 -10.90 -2.22 3.15
N LEU A 73 -9.70 -2.24 2.57
CA LEU A 73 -9.39 -1.50 1.34
C LEU A 73 -10.29 -1.96 0.18
N ALA A 74 -10.48 -3.27 0.00
CA ALA A 74 -11.38 -3.82 -1.03
C ALA A 74 -12.82 -3.32 -0.84
N LYS A 75 -13.30 -3.21 0.40
CA LYS A 75 -14.63 -2.67 0.71
C LYS A 75 -14.72 -1.19 0.39
N VAL A 76 -13.71 -0.40 0.75
CA VAL A 76 -13.65 1.04 0.49
C VAL A 76 -13.61 1.31 -1.02
N TYR A 77 -12.67 0.71 -1.75
CA TYR A 77 -12.56 0.86 -3.20
C TYR A 77 -13.76 0.28 -3.96
N GLY A 78 -14.36 -0.79 -3.44
CA GLY A 78 -15.59 -1.39 -3.98
C GLY A 78 -16.87 -0.60 -3.68
N SER A 79 -16.81 0.42 -2.82
CA SER A 79 -17.95 1.27 -2.49
C SER A 79 -18.32 2.18 -3.66
N GLY A 80 -19.63 2.38 -3.85
CA GLY A 80 -20.17 3.35 -4.81
C GLY A 80 -19.66 4.78 -4.57
N SER A 81 -19.36 5.12 -3.31
CA SER A 81 -18.89 6.45 -2.92
C SER A 81 -17.46 6.78 -3.38
N VAL A 82 -16.64 5.79 -3.72
CA VAL A 82 -15.23 6.01 -4.10
C VAL A 82 -15.02 5.80 -5.59
N LEU A 83 -15.32 4.61 -6.12
CA LEU A 83 -14.98 4.25 -7.50
C LEU A 83 -16.17 3.71 -8.30
N SER A 84 -17.33 3.45 -7.66
CA SER A 84 -18.50 2.86 -8.34
C SER A 84 -18.15 1.68 -9.26
N LEU A 85 -17.36 0.74 -8.73
CA LEU A 85 -16.87 -0.39 -9.51
C LEU A 85 -18.02 -1.33 -9.93
N PRO A 86 -17.98 -1.87 -11.17
CA PRO A 86 -18.84 -2.98 -11.56
C PRO A 86 -18.67 -4.16 -10.60
N GLU A 87 -19.73 -4.95 -10.45
CA GLU A 87 -19.75 -6.07 -9.52
C GLU A 87 -18.60 -7.06 -9.74
N ALA A 88 -18.29 -7.39 -11.00
CA ALA A 88 -17.18 -8.28 -11.34
C ALA A 88 -15.84 -7.78 -10.76
N GLU A 89 -15.57 -6.48 -10.84
CA GLU A 89 -14.30 -5.87 -10.44
C GLU A 89 -14.22 -5.68 -8.92
N ARG A 90 -15.35 -5.36 -8.30
CA ARG A 90 -15.48 -5.38 -6.85
C ARG A 90 -15.22 -6.79 -6.29
N ASN A 91 -15.73 -7.83 -6.95
CA ASN A 91 -15.50 -9.22 -6.54
C ASN A 91 -14.03 -9.62 -6.70
N ARG A 92 -13.34 -9.13 -7.75
CA ARG A 92 -11.89 -9.30 -7.91
C ARG A 92 -11.08 -8.71 -6.76
N LEU A 93 -11.44 -7.51 -6.29
CA LEU A 93 -10.77 -6.90 -5.12
C LEU A 93 -11.04 -7.68 -3.83
N LYS A 94 -12.29 -8.10 -3.61
CA LYS A 94 -12.67 -8.86 -2.41
C LYS A 94 -12.02 -10.24 -2.36
N LYS A 95 -11.84 -10.88 -3.51
CA LYS A 95 -11.28 -12.23 -3.67
C LYS A 95 -9.94 -12.20 -4.40
N PHE A 96 -9.06 -11.27 -4.02
CA PHE A 96 -7.77 -11.07 -4.69
C PHE A 96 -6.82 -12.28 -4.57
N ARG A 97 -7.03 -13.15 -3.58
CA ARG A 97 -6.29 -14.41 -3.38
C ARG A 97 -6.82 -15.59 -4.19
N ASP A 98 -8.02 -15.48 -4.76
CA ASP A 98 -8.65 -16.57 -5.51
C ASP A 98 -8.23 -16.49 -7.00
N PRO A 99 -7.50 -17.50 -7.53
CA PRO A 99 -7.05 -17.51 -8.92
C PRO A 99 -8.20 -17.46 -9.93
N GLU A 100 -9.38 -18.02 -9.62
CA GLU A 100 -10.52 -18.04 -10.54
C GLU A 100 -11.00 -16.62 -10.86
N TYR A 101 -10.91 -15.71 -9.89
CA TYR A 101 -11.30 -14.31 -10.09
C TYR A 101 -10.23 -13.50 -10.86
N GLN A 102 -9.01 -14.01 -10.97
CA GLN A 102 -7.91 -13.34 -11.70
C GLN A 102 -7.62 -13.95 -13.07
N LYS A 103 -8.38 -14.98 -13.47
CA LYS A 103 -8.19 -15.71 -14.71
C LYS A 103 -8.18 -14.78 -15.93
N GLY A 104 -7.16 -14.92 -16.77
CA GLY A 104 -7.00 -14.12 -18.00
C GLY A 104 -6.60 -12.67 -17.75
N ARG A 105 -6.17 -12.31 -16.53
CA ARG A 105 -5.65 -10.97 -16.21
C ARG A 105 -4.14 -11.05 -15.96
N PRO A 106 -3.34 -10.07 -16.42
CA PRO A 106 -1.90 -10.03 -16.19
C PRO A 106 -1.62 -9.50 -14.77
N VAL A 107 -2.01 -10.26 -13.76
CA VAL A 107 -1.82 -9.92 -12.34
C VAL A 107 -1.23 -11.09 -11.56
N VAL A 108 -0.49 -10.78 -10.50
CA VAL A 108 -0.02 -11.77 -9.53
C VAL A 108 -1.14 -12.05 -8.53
N THR A 109 -1.73 -13.24 -8.61
CA THR A 109 -2.76 -13.68 -7.64
C THR A 109 -2.21 -13.62 -6.21
N GLY A 110 -2.97 -13.02 -5.29
CA GLY A 110 -2.55 -12.82 -3.91
C GLY A 110 -1.79 -11.50 -3.66
N ASP A 111 -1.41 -10.75 -4.70
CA ASP A 111 -0.94 -9.37 -4.55
C ASP A 111 -2.12 -8.40 -4.69
N PHE A 112 -2.60 -7.86 -3.56
CA PHE A 112 -3.71 -6.91 -3.56
C PHE A 112 -3.38 -5.63 -4.34
N GLY A 113 -2.14 -5.16 -4.28
CA GLY A 113 -1.71 -3.93 -4.94
C GLY A 113 -1.75 -4.07 -6.46
N ASP A 114 -1.27 -5.20 -6.98
CA ASP A 114 -1.29 -5.49 -8.42
C ASP A 114 -2.72 -5.70 -8.95
N VAL A 115 -3.56 -6.44 -8.21
CA VAL A 115 -4.98 -6.59 -8.54
C VAL A 115 -5.68 -5.23 -8.54
N LEU A 116 -5.47 -4.40 -7.51
CA LEU A 116 -6.04 -3.05 -7.42
C LEU A 116 -5.58 -2.17 -8.59
N TYR A 117 -4.28 -2.16 -8.90
CA TYR A 117 -3.76 -1.41 -10.05
C TYR A 117 -4.44 -1.82 -11.36
N SER A 118 -4.62 -3.12 -11.61
CA SER A 118 -5.31 -3.61 -12.81
C SER A 118 -6.77 -3.15 -12.93
N VAL A 119 -7.43 -2.93 -11.79
CA VAL A 119 -8.80 -2.37 -11.71
C VAL A 119 -8.77 -0.86 -11.95
N LEU A 120 -7.77 -0.15 -11.46
CA LEU A 120 -7.71 1.31 -11.52
C LEU A 120 -7.19 1.86 -12.86
N VAL A 121 -6.26 1.18 -13.51
CA VAL A 121 -5.52 1.71 -14.68
C VAL A 121 -6.42 2.13 -15.84
N ASN A 122 -7.56 1.45 -16.03
CA ASN A 122 -8.53 1.77 -17.08
C ASN A 122 -9.61 2.78 -16.65
N ARG A 123 -9.63 3.18 -15.38
CA ARG A 123 -10.70 4.00 -14.77
C ARG A 123 -10.23 5.38 -14.34
N ILE A 124 -8.97 5.49 -13.92
CA ILE A 124 -8.37 6.74 -13.51
C ILE A 124 -7.69 7.37 -14.72
N GLN A 125 -8.26 8.47 -15.23
CA GLN A 125 -7.59 9.33 -16.19
C GLN A 125 -6.66 10.33 -15.46
N ALA A 126 -5.64 10.83 -16.16
CA ALA A 126 -4.48 11.61 -15.69
C ALA A 126 -4.70 12.52 -14.44
N PRO A 127 -3.67 12.69 -13.58
CA PRO A 127 -3.87 13.19 -12.23
C PRO A 127 -4.40 14.63 -12.19
N ALA A 128 -5.57 14.81 -11.56
CA ALA A 128 -6.18 16.12 -11.29
C ALA A 128 -5.50 16.88 -10.12
N LYS A 129 -4.68 16.22 -9.29
CA LYS A 129 -3.99 16.85 -8.15
C LYS A 129 -2.54 16.41 -8.04
N LYS A 130 -1.67 17.39 -7.82
CA LYS A 130 -0.25 17.22 -7.52
C LYS A 130 -0.09 17.02 -6.02
N LEU A 131 -0.06 15.77 -5.56
CA LEU A 131 0.23 15.43 -4.17
C LEU A 131 1.74 15.49 -3.92
N THR A 132 2.17 16.18 -2.87
CA THR A 132 3.57 16.25 -2.45
C THR A 132 3.88 15.21 -1.38
N VAL A 133 5.16 14.99 -1.08
CA VAL A 133 5.61 14.12 0.02
C VAL A 133 5.04 14.61 1.36
N GLY A 134 5.12 15.91 1.63
CA GLY A 134 4.54 16.49 2.86
C GLY A 134 3.03 16.29 2.92
N GLY A 135 2.32 16.55 1.82
CA GLY A 135 0.87 16.35 1.75
C GLY A 135 0.45 14.89 1.93
N LEU A 136 1.20 13.93 1.37
CA LEU A 136 0.93 12.51 1.59
C LEU A 136 1.18 12.14 3.06
N ASN A 137 2.28 12.58 3.65
CA ASN A 137 2.57 12.29 5.05
C ASN A 137 1.48 12.83 5.96
N GLN A 138 0.98 14.06 5.73
CA GLN A 138 -0.15 14.61 6.49
C GLN A 138 -1.41 13.73 6.42
N LEU A 139 -1.75 13.19 5.23
CA LEU A 139 -2.90 12.29 5.07
C LEU A 139 -2.69 10.97 5.83
N LEU A 140 -1.47 10.42 5.79
CA LEU A 140 -1.11 9.20 6.54
C LEU A 140 -1.09 9.44 8.05
N ASP A 141 -0.65 10.61 8.51
CA ASP A 141 -0.66 10.99 9.92
C ASP A 141 -2.10 11.13 10.43
N GLN A 142 -3.00 11.76 9.66
CA GLN A 142 -4.43 11.85 9.97
C GLN A 142 -5.08 10.47 10.08
N LEU A 143 -4.73 9.57 9.15
CA LEU A 143 -5.22 8.20 9.14
C LEU A 143 -4.76 7.43 10.39
N HIS A 144 -3.49 7.55 10.76
CA HIS A 144 -2.94 6.93 11.97
C HIS A 144 -3.60 7.49 13.25
N GLN A 145 -3.73 8.81 13.36
CA GLN A 145 -4.39 9.47 14.50
C GLN A 145 -5.87 9.06 14.63
N SER A 146 -6.59 8.92 13.52
CA SER A 146 -7.98 8.45 13.53
C SER A 146 -8.10 7.01 14.06
N TRP A 147 -7.14 6.15 13.72
CA TRP A 147 -7.09 4.80 14.26
C TRP A 147 -6.85 4.79 15.77
N ASP A 148 -5.87 5.55 16.23
CA ASP A 148 -5.51 5.63 17.65
C ASP A 148 -6.65 6.19 18.51
N ALA A 149 -7.32 7.25 18.04
CA ALA A 149 -8.49 7.80 18.71
C ALA A 149 -9.60 6.74 18.86
N LYS A 150 -9.89 5.98 17.79
CA LYS A 150 -10.87 4.89 17.82
C LYS A 150 -10.47 3.76 18.77
N GLN A 151 -9.17 3.47 18.91
CA GLN A 151 -8.67 2.47 19.86
C GLN A 151 -8.83 2.95 21.31
N LEU A 152 -8.53 4.22 21.57
CA LEU A 152 -8.69 4.80 22.89
C LEU A 152 -10.16 4.79 23.34
N GLU A 153 -11.09 5.15 22.45
CA GLU A 153 -12.54 5.10 22.72
C GLU A 153 -13.02 3.68 23.09
N ARG A 154 -12.61 2.65 22.33
CA ARG A 154 -12.96 1.25 22.64
C ARG A 154 -12.43 0.79 23.99
N ARG A 155 -11.18 1.17 24.32
CA ARG A 155 -10.58 0.86 25.63
C ARG A 155 -11.36 1.52 26.77
N GLN A 156 -11.84 2.74 26.56
CA GLN A 156 -12.67 3.46 27.55
C GLN A 156 -14.08 2.87 27.68
N GLN A 157 -14.60 2.23 26.63
CA GLN A 157 -15.93 1.61 26.61
C GLN A 157 -15.94 0.15 27.11
N GLY A 158 -14.79 -0.46 27.40
CA GLY A 158 -14.71 -1.79 28.02
C GLY A 158 -15.12 -2.97 27.12
N ASP A 159 -15.12 -2.79 25.79
CA ASP A 159 -15.39 -3.86 24.82
C ASP A 159 -14.15 -4.77 24.66
N ASP A 160 -13.85 -5.56 25.69
CA ASP A 160 -13.05 -6.78 25.54
C ASP A 160 -13.97 -7.90 25.02
N LYS A 161 -14.15 -7.95 23.70
CA LYS A 161 -14.53 -9.19 23.03
C LYS A 161 -13.52 -9.49 21.93
N ASP A 162 -12.72 -10.50 22.22
CA ASP A 162 -11.96 -11.27 21.25
C ASP A 162 -12.83 -11.57 20.02
N ALA A 163 -12.38 -11.09 18.86
CA ALA A 163 -12.82 -11.58 17.57
C ALA A 163 -11.61 -11.57 16.64
N ASP A 164 -10.74 -12.54 16.89
CA ASP A 164 -9.89 -13.13 15.87
C ASP A 164 -10.81 -13.78 14.83
N ASP A 165 -11.36 -12.97 13.93
CA ASP A 165 -12.16 -13.42 12.80
C ASP A 165 -11.19 -13.82 11.67
N ASN A 166 -10.51 -14.93 11.89
CA ASN A 166 -9.73 -15.67 10.91
C ASN A 166 -10.63 -16.74 10.27
N PRO A 167 -11.07 -16.61 9.01
CA PRO A 167 -11.65 -17.72 8.28
C PRO A 167 -10.53 -18.43 7.51
N GLU A 168 -9.56 -19.01 8.22
CA GLU A 168 -8.70 -20.05 7.64
C GLU A 168 -9.43 -21.40 7.77
N GLY A 169 -10.32 -21.65 6.81
CA GLY A 169 -10.83 -22.99 6.53
C GLY A 169 -9.73 -23.82 5.90
N GLY A 170 -9.29 -24.85 6.64
CA GLY A 170 -8.21 -25.75 6.26
C GLY A 170 -8.42 -26.46 4.92
N ALA A 171 -7.32 -26.56 4.17
CA ALA A 171 -7.15 -27.61 3.18
C ALA A 171 -6.39 -28.76 3.86
N GLU A 172 -7.17 -29.74 4.30
CA GLU A 172 -6.71 -31.04 4.80
C GLU A 172 -5.92 -31.76 3.71
N ALA A 173 -4.69 -32.14 4.04
CA ALA A 173 -3.80 -32.90 3.19
C ALA A 173 -4.33 -34.34 3.05
N ALA A 174 -4.80 -34.70 1.86
CA ALA A 174 -5.09 -36.09 1.51
C ALA A 174 -3.78 -36.80 1.12
N GLU A 175 -3.28 -37.59 2.05
CA GLU A 175 -2.28 -38.64 1.85
C GLU A 175 -2.90 -39.80 1.03
N PRO A 176 -2.31 -40.27 -0.08
CA PRO A 176 -2.70 -41.55 -0.64
C PRO A 176 -1.85 -42.67 -0.03
N ALA A 177 -2.55 -43.51 0.73
CA ALA A 177 -2.06 -44.76 1.28
C ALA A 177 -1.53 -45.70 0.18
N ALA A 178 -0.40 -46.32 0.48
CA ALA A 178 0.11 -47.50 -0.22
C ALA A 178 -0.74 -48.74 0.11
N ALA A 179 -1.10 -49.53 -0.92
CA ALA A 179 -1.06 -51.00 -0.93
C ALA A 179 -1.83 -51.56 -2.15
N GLY A 180 -1.18 -52.46 -2.91
CA GLY A 180 -1.82 -53.32 -3.91
C GLY A 180 -1.11 -53.36 -5.24
#